data_AF-A0A1X2GHF3-F1
#
_entry.id   AF-A0A1X2GHF3-F1
#
_cell.length_a   1.000
_cell.length_b   1.000
_cell.length_c   1.000
_cell.angle_alpha   90.00
_cell.angle_beta   90.00
_cell.angle_gamma   90.00
#
_symmetry.space_group_name_H-M   'P 1'
#
loop_
_entity.id
_entity.type
_entity.pdbx_description
1 polymer ?
#
loop_
_entity_poly.entity_id
_entity_poly.type
_entity_poly.pdbx_seq_one_letter_code
_entity_poly.pdbx_strand_id
1 'polypeptide(L)'
;MPTLLQYLGFLGGQTADGQKCQTDKATDSCFVFVGQAAIPVSSMILYVQAIAFFLQFLLMPLGSLGDYDRYSYKLLAVFTAMGCIGQISPVLLINDNGKYWYVMALLMIMAIIGYCCTLIFYAAAYPNISDHLPAVKRIASNLSSTFDQIQLAKEQSRKKVSTMTVMCASAGFLMVSILLSGIARIPWSHGPFLTGGYTFGDTPMYNYIGTAFCGGLWLILAIPYFVFSPKGRRGPPFPTDENCWKFGWNNLVLAFRDVRHYRQLFKFILANFLFGDAVTTIDQMMSIVQGELSHFSTENTVLMGIMYGVASICGCLFFLWLSRRYRWTSKTSLLVHLSATALIPLWGSMGIWSTKIGFRTTPELWLFSLWAGFFTSPLW
;
A
#
# COMPACT_ATOMS: atom_id res chain seq x y z
N MET A 1 9.28 5.63 -4.89
CA MET A 1 9.84 6.19 -3.64
C MET A 1 10.96 5.34 -3.05
N PRO A 2 10.77 4.04 -2.77
CA PRO A 2 11.85 3.20 -2.25
C PRO A 2 13.09 3.19 -3.17
N THR A 3 12.85 3.08 -4.48
CA THR A 3 13.87 3.17 -5.53
C THR A 3 14.62 4.51 -5.55
N LEU A 4 13.91 5.62 -5.37
CA LEU A 4 14.51 6.97 -5.28
C LEU A 4 15.37 7.13 -4.03
N LEU A 5 14.92 6.58 -2.89
CA LEU A 5 15.67 6.60 -1.66
C LEU A 5 16.93 5.74 -1.77
N GLN A 6 16.83 4.53 -2.34
CA GLN A 6 17.99 3.69 -2.68
C GLN A 6 18.97 4.44 -3.60
N TYR A 7 18.47 5.08 -4.65
CA TYR A 7 19.27 5.85 -5.60
C TYR A 7 20.08 6.97 -4.91
N LEU A 8 19.41 7.81 -4.11
CA LEU A 8 20.08 8.87 -3.35
C LEU A 8 21.05 8.29 -2.30
N GLY A 9 20.73 7.13 -1.73
CA GLY A 9 21.61 6.39 -0.84
C GLY A 9 22.89 5.91 -1.54
N PHE A 10 22.79 5.39 -2.77
CA PHE A 10 23.96 5.00 -3.57
C PHE A 10 24.81 6.22 -3.98
N LEU A 11 24.18 7.35 -4.35
CA LEU A 11 24.91 8.58 -4.69
C LEU A 11 25.67 9.18 -3.50
N GLY A 12 25.06 9.14 -2.31
CA GLY A 12 25.65 9.67 -1.07
C GLY A 12 26.52 8.66 -0.30
N GLY A 13 26.51 7.38 -0.70
CA GLY A 13 27.16 6.28 0.00
C GLY A 13 28.61 6.05 -0.39
N GLN A 14 29.31 5.27 0.44
CA GLN A 14 30.67 4.82 0.18
C GLN A 14 30.79 3.30 0.41
N THR A 15 31.73 2.67 -0.28
CA THR A 15 32.13 1.29 -0.03
C THR A 15 32.96 1.20 1.26
N ALA A 16 33.20 -0.02 1.76
CA ALA A 16 34.04 -0.26 2.94
C ALA A 16 35.47 0.32 2.79
N ASP A 17 35.94 0.47 1.56
CA ASP A 17 37.25 1.04 1.21
C ASP A 17 37.24 2.58 1.08
N GLY A 18 36.12 3.24 1.38
CA GLY A 18 35.96 4.70 1.33
C GLY A 18 35.77 5.28 -0.08
N GLN A 19 35.61 4.43 -1.10
CA GLN A 19 35.31 4.89 -2.47
C GLN A 19 33.82 5.17 -2.63
N LYS A 20 33.46 6.13 -3.49
CA LYS A 20 32.05 6.38 -3.83
C LYS A 20 31.45 5.14 -4.51
N CYS A 21 30.23 4.80 -4.14
CA CYS A 21 29.54 3.67 -4.74
C CYS A 21 29.29 3.92 -6.23
N GLN A 22 29.59 2.93 -7.06
CA GLN A 22 29.30 2.98 -8.49
C GLN A 22 27.86 2.53 -8.71
N THR A 23 27.08 3.35 -9.41
CA THR A 23 25.68 3.04 -9.69
C THR A 23 25.51 1.84 -10.62
N ASP A 24 26.52 1.51 -11.44
CA ASP A 24 26.43 0.43 -12.44
C ASP A 24 26.59 -0.98 -11.84
N LYS A 25 27.00 -1.09 -10.58
CA LYS A 25 27.16 -2.36 -9.84
C LYS A 25 26.32 -2.37 -8.56
N ALA A 26 25.01 -2.45 -8.72
CA ALA A 26 24.07 -2.41 -7.59
C ALA A 26 24.17 -3.60 -6.61
N THR A 27 24.87 -4.68 -6.97
CA THR A 27 25.15 -5.83 -6.10
C THR A 27 26.32 -5.62 -5.14
N ASP A 28 27.12 -4.56 -5.32
CA ASP A 28 28.24 -4.28 -4.42
C ASP A 28 27.73 -3.65 -3.12
N SER A 29 28.40 -3.97 -2.00
CA SER A 29 28.01 -3.52 -0.67
C SER A 29 28.28 -2.02 -0.50
N CYS A 30 27.23 -1.22 -0.66
CA CYS A 30 27.24 0.22 -0.45
C CYS A 30 26.67 0.59 0.92
N PHE A 31 27.38 1.47 1.64
CA PHE A 31 26.99 1.92 2.97
C PHE A 31 26.70 3.43 2.98
N VAL A 32 25.64 3.80 3.70
CA VAL A 32 25.30 5.18 4.04
C VAL A 32 25.64 5.38 5.52
N PHE A 33 26.27 6.50 5.83
CA PHE A 33 26.68 6.82 7.19
C PHE A 33 25.64 7.68 7.90
N VAL A 34 25.16 7.21 9.04
CA VAL A 34 24.32 7.98 9.98
C VAL A 34 25.11 8.16 11.26
N GLY A 35 25.73 9.33 11.43
CA GLY A 35 26.69 9.56 12.50
C GLY A 35 27.88 8.61 12.37
N GLN A 36 28.02 7.67 13.31
CA GLN A 36 29.09 6.67 13.31
C GLN A 36 28.66 5.29 12.77
N ALA A 37 27.37 5.08 12.52
CA ALA A 37 26.86 3.80 12.05
C ALA A 37 26.89 3.72 10.52
N ALA A 38 27.51 2.67 9.97
CA ALA A 38 27.48 2.32 8.55
C ALA A 38 26.27 1.41 8.28
N ILE A 39 25.32 1.88 7.48
CA ILE A 39 24.07 1.16 7.18
C ILE A 39 24.06 0.78 5.70
N PRO A 40 23.84 -0.50 5.35
CA PRO A 40 23.66 -0.90 3.96
C PRO A 40 22.47 -0.20 3.31
N VAL A 41 22.62 0.23 2.05
CA VAL A 41 21.56 0.95 1.31
C VAL A 41 20.26 0.13 1.21
N SER A 42 20.34 -1.19 1.04
CA SER A 42 19.17 -2.08 1.00
C SER A 42 18.43 -2.14 2.36
N SER A 43 19.17 -2.15 3.47
CA SER A 43 18.62 -2.13 4.84
C SER A 43 18.02 -0.78 5.22
N MET A 44 18.47 0.33 4.61
CA MET A 44 17.97 1.67 4.90
C MET A 44 16.45 1.79 4.68
N ILE A 45 15.91 1.21 3.60
CA ILE A 45 14.45 1.21 3.34
C ILE A 45 13.70 0.55 4.50
N LEU A 46 14.22 -0.59 4.99
CA LEU A 46 13.60 -1.35 6.06
C LEU A 46 13.57 -0.55 7.37
N TYR A 47 14.64 0.18 7.68
CA TYR A 47 14.68 1.08 8.83
C TYR A 47 13.67 2.23 8.70
N VAL A 48 13.64 2.92 7.56
CA VAL A 48 12.70 4.02 7.29
C VAL A 48 11.25 3.56 7.48
N GLN A 49 10.95 2.35 7.01
CA GLN A 49 9.63 1.78 7.14
C GLN A 49 9.30 1.35 8.57
N ALA A 50 10.24 0.72 9.29
CA ALA A 50 10.05 0.37 10.69
C ALA A 50 9.78 1.62 11.55
N ILE A 51 10.49 2.72 11.29
CA ILE A 51 10.24 4.02 11.94
C ILE A 51 8.84 4.53 11.59
N ALA A 52 8.43 4.46 10.31
CA ALA A 52 7.09 4.88 9.90
C ALA A 52 5.99 4.07 10.59
N PHE A 53 6.14 2.74 10.70
CA PHE A 53 5.20 1.88 11.42
C PHE A 53 5.16 2.16 12.92
N PHE A 54 6.31 2.41 13.55
CA PHE A 54 6.36 2.80 14.95
C PHE A 54 5.61 4.12 15.21
N LEU A 55 5.84 5.12 14.36
CA LEU A 55 5.11 6.39 14.42
C LEU A 55 3.62 6.20 14.16
N GLN A 56 3.24 5.35 13.20
CA GLN A 56 1.84 5.02 12.93
C GLN A 56 1.17 4.37 14.15
N PHE A 57 1.87 3.47 14.86
CA PHE A 57 1.37 2.88 16.10
C PHE A 57 1.04 3.94 17.15
N LEU A 58 1.87 4.97 17.28
CA LEU A 58 1.61 6.11 18.18
C LEU A 58 0.38 6.93 17.75
N LEU A 59 0.06 6.97 16.46
CA LEU A 59 -1.11 7.68 15.91
C LEU A 59 -2.40 6.85 15.94
N MET A 60 -2.31 5.52 16.15
CA MET A 60 -3.45 4.61 16.20
C MET A 60 -4.60 5.05 17.13
N PRO A 61 -4.34 5.63 18.33
CA PRO A 61 -5.40 6.11 19.23
C PRO A 61 -6.30 7.19 18.60
N LEU A 62 -5.81 7.94 17.60
CA LEU A 62 -6.62 8.93 16.89
C LEU A 62 -7.76 8.27 16.07
N GLY A 63 -7.67 6.97 15.81
CA GLY A 63 -8.71 6.20 15.14
C GLY A 63 -10.04 6.21 15.90
N SER A 64 -10.02 6.19 17.24
CA SER A 64 -11.26 6.22 18.04
C SER A 64 -11.99 7.56 17.94
N LEU A 65 -11.29 8.64 17.55
CA LEU A 65 -11.91 9.93 17.31
C LEU A 65 -12.76 9.91 16.04
N GLY A 66 -12.53 8.95 15.14
CA GLY A 66 -13.28 8.81 13.89
C GLY A 66 -14.78 8.62 14.09
N ASP A 67 -15.19 8.06 15.22
CA ASP A 67 -16.60 7.82 15.53
C ASP A 67 -17.34 9.08 16.02
N TYR A 68 -16.63 10.17 16.34
CA TYR A 68 -17.21 11.38 16.95
C TYR A 68 -17.31 12.55 15.98
N ASP A 69 -18.42 13.28 16.08
CA ASP A 69 -18.75 14.50 15.31
C ASP A 69 -18.31 14.43 13.84
N ARG A 70 -17.38 15.30 13.42
CA ARG A 70 -16.77 15.33 12.08
C ARG A 70 -15.27 15.07 12.12
N TYR A 71 -14.76 14.45 13.18
CA TYR A 71 -13.33 14.20 13.32
C TYR A 71 -12.81 13.25 12.25
N SER A 72 -13.57 12.21 11.86
CA SER A 72 -13.20 11.33 10.73
C SER A 72 -12.93 12.11 9.43
N TYR A 73 -13.82 13.03 9.07
CA TYR A 73 -13.64 13.87 7.87
C TYR A 73 -12.41 14.79 7.99
N LYS A 74 -12.22 15.46 9.13
CA LYS A 74 -11.10 16.38 9.36
C LYS A 74 -9.76 15.64 9.36
N LEU A 75 -9.67 14.52 10.09
CA LEU A 75 -8.47 13.70 10.18
C LEU A 75 -8.12 13.10 8.81
N LEU A 76 -9.11 12.59 8.08
CA LEU A 76 -8.90 12.10 6.72
C LEU A 76 -8.34 13.20 5.81
N ALA A 77 -8.81 14.46 5.92
CA ALA A 77 -8.29 15.58 5.14
C ALA A 77 -6.81 15.88 5.48
N VAL A 78 -6.46 15.89 6.77
CA VAL A 78 -5.09 16.12 7.24
C VAL A 78 -4.15 15.01 6.76
N PHE A 79 -4.52 13.73 6.93
CA PHE A 79 -3.69 12.61 6.50
C PHE A 79 -3.57 12.52 4.98
N THR A 80 -4.62 12.87 4.23
CA THR A 80 -4.55 12.96 2.77
C THR A 80 -3.59 14.06 2.34
N ALA A 81 -3.69 15.26 2.94
CA ALA A 81 -2.77 16.36 2.63
C ALA A 81 -1.31 15.98 2.93
N MET A 82 -1.05 15.38 4.10
CA MET A 82 0.28 14.90 4.49
C MET A 82 0.82 13.85 3.51
N GLY A 83 -0.02 12.90 3.09
CA GLY A 83 0.35 11.89 2.11
C GLY A 83 0.67 12.49 0.73
N CYS A 84 -0.16 13.40 0.23
CA CYS A 84 0.07 14.10 -1.04
C CYS A 84 1.35 14.95 -0.99
N ILE A 85 1.58 15.69 0.09
CA ILE A 85 2.81 16.49 0.27
C ILE A 85 4.03 15.57 0.29
N GLY A 86 3.98 14.48 1.08
CA GLY A 86 5.04 13.48 1.12
C GLY A 86 5.34 12.91 -0.27
N GLN A 87 4.30 12.60 -1.04
CA GLN A 87 4.41 11.97 -2.37
C GLN A 87 4.90 12.92 -3.48
N ILE A 88 4.53 14.20 -3.45
CA ILE A 88 4.87 15.19 -4.50
C ILE A 88 6.24 15.85 -4.25
N SER A 89 6.59 16.10 -2.98
CA SER A 89 7.80 16.82 -2.60
C SER A 89 9.15 16.23 -3.07
N PRO A 90 9.30 14.91 -3.36
CA PRO A 90 10.56 14.36 -3.89
C PRO A 90 11.04 15.03 -5.18
N VAL A 91 10.15 15.67 -5.96
CA VAL A 91 10.50 16.46 -7.15
C VAL A 91 11.52 17.56 -6.83
N LEU A 92 11.55 18.07 -5.60
CA LEU A 92 12.52 19.09 -5.18
C LEU A 92 13.96 18.53 -5.10
N LEU A 93 14.14 17.21 -5.09
CA LEU A 93 15.43 16.53 -4.98
C LEU A 93 15.99 16.03 -6.33
N ILE A 94 15.39 16.45 -7.45
CA ILE A 94 15.77 15.99 -8.80
C ILE A 94 17.26 16.22 -9.13
N ASN A 95 17.84 17.33 -8.67
CA ASN A 95 19.24 17.70 -8.93
C ASN A 95 20.17 17.42 -7.75
N ASP A 96 19.75 16.59 -6.78
CA ASP A 96 20.59 16.30 -5.62
C ASP A 96 21.65 15.24 -5.92
N ASN A 97 22.87 15.47 -5.44
CA ASN A 97 24.02 14.57 -5.56
C ASN A 97 24.05 13.52 -4.44
N GLY A 98 22.90 13.18 -3.85
CA GLY A 98 22.78 12.25 -2.72
C GLY A 98 23.07 12.84 -1.34
N LYS A 99 23.25 14.17 -1.22
CA LYS A 99 23.53 14.82 0.08
C LYS A 99 22.29 14.84 0.99
N TYR A 100 21.10 14.95 0.40
CA TYR A 100 19.82 15.09 1.10
C TYR A 100 19.01 13.78 1.11
N TRP A 101 19.68 12.62 1.07
CA TRP A 101 19.03 11.31 1.16
C TRP A 101 18.13 11.17 2.41
N TYR A 102 18.52 11.80 3.53
CA TYR A 102 17.72 11.82 4.77
C TYR A 102 16.42 12.62 4.64
N VAL A 103 16.40 13.65 3.78
CA VAL A 103 15.16 14.39 3.46
C VAL A 103 14.22 13.49 2.69
N MET A 104 14.72 12.74 1.70
CA MET A 104 13.92 11.74 0.99
C MET A 104 13.37 10.67 1.95
N ALA A 105 14.16 10.22 2.91
CA ALA A 105 13.71 9.28 3.94
C ALA A 105 12.55 9.86 4.77
N LEU A 106 12.64 11.12 5.20
CA LEU A 106 11.56 11.82 5.92
C LEU A 106 10.29 11.98 5.07
N LEU A 107 10.43 12.36 3.79
CA LEU A 107 9.32 12.45 2.85
C LEU A 107 8.62 11.11 2.67
N MET A 108 9.38 10.02 2.58
CA MET A 108 8.86 8.66 2.51
C MET A 108 8.11 8.26 3.79
N ILE A 109 8.61 8.60 4.98
CA ILE A 109 7.90 8.37 6.26
C ILE A 109 6.55 9.10 6.26
N MET A 110 6.53 10.39 5.88
CA MET A 110 5.29 11.16 5.82
C MET A 110 4.29 10.55 4.82
N ALA A 111 4.76 10.11 3.65
CA ALA A 111 3.91 9.48 2.65
C ALA A 111 3.33 8.15 3.15
N ILE A 112 4.14 7.30 3.80
CA ILE A 112 3.68 6.02 4.37
C ILE A 112 2.63 6.25 5.46
N ILE A 113 2.90 7.14 6.42
CA ILE A 113 1.96 7.44 7.50
C ILE A 113 0.66 8.02 6.92
N GLY A 114 0.76 8.97 5.99
CA GLY A 114 -0.40 9.57 5.33
C GLY A 114 -1.24 8.53 4.62
N TYR A 115 -0.62 7.68 3.81
CA TYR A 115 -1.28 6.60 3.09
C TYR A 115 -1.99 5.62 4.04
N CYS A 116 -1.27 5.06 5.03
CA CYS A 116 -1.85 4.09 5.95
C CYS A 116 -2.97 4.68 6.82
N CYS A 117 -2.80 5.91 7.33
CA CYS A 117 -3.86 6.57 8.10
C CYS A 117 -5.10 6.87 7.25
N THR A 118 -4.94 7.27 5.98
CA THR A 118 -6.10 7.45 5.10
C THR A 118 -6.86 6.15 4.86
N LEU A 119 -6.17 5.01 4.69
CA LEU A 119 -6.82 3.71 4.53
C LEU A 119 -7.67 3.33 5.74
N ILE A 120 -7.24 3.64 6.97
CA ILE A 120 -8.02 3.37 8.19
C ILE A 120 -9.37 4.09 8.15
N PHE A 121 -9.37 5.39 7.85
CA PHE A 121 -10.60 6.19 7.80
C PHE A 121 -11.46 5.87 6.58
N TYR A 122 -10.85 5.54 5.44
CA TYR A 122 -11.59 5.07 4.26
C TYR A 122 -12.26 3.72 4.51
N ALA A 123 -11.55 2.75 5.10
CA ALA A 123 -12.10 1.44 5.43
C ALA A 123 -13.26 1.54 6.43
N ALA A 124 -13.16 2.43 7.42
CA ALA A 124 -14.23 2.70 8.37
C ALA A 124 -15.50 3.29 7.72
N ALA A 125 -15.37 3.93 6.55
CA ALA A 125 -16.51 4.46 5.82
C ALA A 125 -17.30 3.37 5.05
N TYR A 126 -16.68 2.23 4.70
CA TYR A 126 -17.34 1.22 3.86
C TYR A 126 -18.62 0.62 4.46
N PRO A 127 -18.65 0.16 5.73
CA PRO A 127 -19.87 -0.41 6.32
C PRO A 127 -21.03 0.60 6.31
N ASN A 128 -20.71 1.87 6.58
CA ASN A 128 -21.68 2.96 6.58
C ASN A 128 -22.21 3.32 5.19
N ILE A 129 -21.47 3.01 4.12
CA ILE A 129 -21.95 3.18 2.75
C ILE A 129 -22.79 1.97 2.35
N SER A 130 -22.31 0.76 2.63
CA SER A 130 -22.99 -0.48 2.25
C SER A 130 -24.36 -0.64 2.91
N ASP A 131 -24.47 -0.29 4.20
CA ASP A 131 -25.69 -0.51 4.97
C ASP A 131 -26.83 0.43 4.53
N HIS A 132 -26.50 1.57 3.91
CA HIS A 132 -27.47 2.56 3.45
C HIS A 132 -27.82 2.45 1.96
N LEU A 133 -27.31 1.43 1.27
CA LEU A 133 -27.68 1.15 -0.11
C LEU A 133 -29.20 0.87 -0.24
N PRO A 134 -29.85 1.31 -1.34
CA PRO A 134 -31.29 1.15 -1.52
C PRO A 134 -31.73 -0.32 -1.50
N ALA A 135 -30.87 -1.24 -1.96
CA ALA A 135 -31.14 -2.68 -1.91
C ALA A 135 -31.29 -3.20 -0.46
N VAL A 136 -30.39 -2.79 0.44
CA VAL A 136 -30.43 -3.17 1.85
C VAL A 136 -31.63 -2.52 2.55
N LYS A 137 -31.88 -1.23 2.28
CA LYS A 137 -33.02 -0.50 2.86
C LYS A 137 -34.37 -1.12 2.49
N ARG A 138 -34.55 -1.55 1.23
CA ARG A 138 -35.79 -2.20 0.78
C ARG A 138 -36.05 -3.52 1.51
N ILE A 139 -35.00 -4.31 1.74
CA ILE A 139 -35.13 -5.58 2.47
C ILE A 139 -35.41 -5.29 3.94
N ALA A 140 -34.69 -4.35 4.55
CA ALA A 140 -34.88 -3.97 5.94
C ALA A 140 -36.23 -3.28 6.23
N SER A 141 -36.84 -2.61 5.24
CA SER A 141 -38.17 -1.99 5.40
C SER A 141 -39.32 -2.99 5.27
N ASN A 142 -39.07 -4.19 4.75
CA ASN A 142 -40.09 -5.21 4.63
C ASN A 142 -40.34 -5.87 6.00
N LEU A 143 -41.55 -5.73 6.53
CA LEU A 143 -41.95 -6.25 7.85
C LEU A 143 -41.82 -7.78 7.96
N SER A 144 -41.82 -8.49 6.84
CA SER A 144 -41.69 -9.96 6.75
C SER A 144 -40.25 -10.46 6.72
N SER A 145 -39.25 -9.57 6.69
CA SER A 145 -37.85 -9.96 6.58
C SER A 145 -37.29 -10.48 7.91
N THR A 146 -36.67 -11.66 7.88
CA THR A 146 -35.95 -12.22 9.03
C THR A 146 -34.62 -11.49 9.24
N PHE A 147 -34.16 -11.41 10.49
CA PHE A 147 -32.84 -10.85 10.85
C PHE A 147 -31.70 -11.41 9.97
N ASP A 148 -31.69 -12.73 9.75
CA ASP A 148 -30.68 -13.41 8.91
C ASP A 148 -30.70 -12.93 7.46
N GLN A 149 -31.88 -12.62 6.91
CA GLN A 149 -32.00 -12.12 5.54
C GLN A 149 -31.42 -10.71 5.42
N ILE A 150 -31.63 -9.86 6.43
CA ILE A 150 -31.05 -8.52 6.50
C ILE A 150 -29.53 -8.60 6.63
N GLN A 151 -29.01 -9.48 7.49
CA GLN A 151 -27.57 -9.69 7.63
C GLN A 151 -26.93 -10.20 6.34
N LEU A 152 -27.53 -11.19 5.68
CA LEU A 152 -27.04 -11.72 4.42
C LEU A 152 -27.06 -10.66 3.30
N ALA A 153 -28.10 -9.82 3.24
CA ALA A 153 -28.17 -8.70 2.30
C ALA A 153 -27.07 -7.65 2.55
N LYS A 154 -26.79 -7.35 3.83
CA LYS A 154 -25.67 -6.47 4.21
C LYS A 154 -24.33 -7.06 3.81
N GLU A 155 -24.08 -8.33 4.09
CA GLU A 155 -22.84 -9.03 3.72
C GLU A 155 -22.61 -9.03 2.21
N GLN A 156 -23.64 -9.36 1.42
CA GLN A 156 -23.55 -9.35 -0.04
C GLN A 156 -23.28 -7.94 -0.58
N SER A 157 -23.90 -6.93 0.01
CA SER A 157 -23.70 -5.53 -0.37
C SER A 157 -22.28 -5.05 -0.04
N ARG A 158 -21.77 -5.38 1.16
CA ARG A 158 -20.39 -5.10 1.58
C ARG A 158 -19.39 -5.74 0.64
N LYS A 159 -19.57 -7.03 0.34
CA LYS A 159 -18.72 -7.76 -0.60
C LYS A 159 -18.70 -7.11 -1.98
N LYS A 160 -19.87 -6.73 -2.51
CA LYS A 160 -19.98 -6.05 -3.82
C LYS A 160 -19.25 -4.71 -3.84
N VAL A 161 -19.41 -3.90 -2.79
CA VAL A 161 -18.74 -2.59 -2.67
C VAL A 161 -17.23 -2.76 -2.56
N SER A 162 -16.77 -3.72 -1.76
CA SER A 162 -15.33 -4.05 -1.61
C SER A 162 -14.74 -4.41 -2.96
N THR A 163 -15.32 -5.41 -3.66
CA THR A 163 -14.78 -5.86 -4.96
C THR A 163 -14.82 -4.76 -6.01
N MET A 164 -15.87 -3.92 -6.04
CA MET A 164 -15.92 -2.78 -6.95
C MET A 164 -14.77 -1.80 -6.69
N THR A 165 -14.49 -1.52 -5.41
CA THR A 165 -13.43 -0.59 -5.03
C THR A 165 -12.06 -1.09 -5.43
N VAL A 166 -11.78 -2.38 -5.20
CA VAL A 166 -10.53 -3.03 -5.65
C VAL A 166 -10.42 -2.98 -7.18
N MET A 167 -11.49 -3.32 -7.91
CA MET A 167 -11.46 -3.26 -9.38
C MET A 167 -11.17 -1.84 -9.88
N CYS A 168 -11.78 -0.81 -9.27
CA CYS A 168 -11.49 0.58 -9.60
C CYS A 168 -10.04 0.96 -9.27
N ALA A 169 -9.51 0.52 -8.13
CA ALA A 169 -8.12 0.76 -7.74
C ALA A 169 -7.13 0.07 -8.70
N SER A 170 -7.35 -1.20 -9.06
CA SER A 170 -6.52 -1.93 -10.01
C SER A 170 -6.59 -1.36 -11.42
N ALA A 171 -7.77 -0.91 -11.87
CA ALA A 171 -7.92 -0.21 -13.14
C ALA A 171 -7.19 1.14 -13.14
N GLY A 172 -7.26 1.89 -12.04
CA GLY A 172 -6.49 3.12 -11.85
C GLY A 172 -4.99 2.87 -11.90
N PHE A 173 -4.50 1.86 -11.17
CA PHE A 173 -3.10 1.45 -11.19
C PHE A 173 -2.62 1.07 -12.60
N LEU A 174 -3.42 0.27 -13.33
CA LEU A 174 -3.12 -0.13 -14.70
C LEU A 174 -3.10 1.06 -15.66
N MET A 175 -4.08 1.97 -15.57
CA MET A 175 -4.14 3.19 -16.38
C MET A 175 -2.91 4.07 -16.17
N VAL A 176 -2.54 4.31 -14.90
CA VAL A 176 -1.35 5.10 -14.55
C VAL A 176 -0.07 4.43 -15.05
N SER A 177 0.03 3.11 -14.91
CA SER A 177 1.19 2.34 -15.38
C SER A 177 1.34 2.41 -16.91
N ILE A 178 0.26 2.27 -17.67
CA ILE A 178 0.27 2.39 -19.13
C ILE A 178 0.63 3.82 -19.55
N LEU A 179 0.04 4.83 -18.92
CA LEU A 179 0.29 6.23 -19.24
C LEU A 179 1.75 6.62 -18.98
N LEU A 180 2.29 6.26 -17.81
CA LEU A 180 3.70 6.52 -17.50
C LEU A 180 4.63 5.73 -18.42
N SER A 181 4.30 4.48 -18.76
CA SER A 181 5.05 3.68 -19.75
C SER A 181 5.08 4.35 -21.12
N GLY A 182 3.94 4.84 -21.59
CA GLY A 182 3.82 5.55 -22.85
C GLY A 182 4.64 6.84 -22.90
N ILE A 183 4.55 7.66 -21.86
CA ILE A 183 5.33 8.92 -21.74
C ILE A 183 6.83 8.64 -21.72
N ALA A 184 7.25 7.54 -21.10
CA ALA A 184 8.66 7.17 -21.00
C ALA A 184 9.27 6.69 -22.33
N ARG A 185 8.44 6.29 -23.31
CA ARG A 185 8.90 5.89 -24.66
C ARG A 185 8.92 7.04 -25.68
N ILE A 186 8.37 8.21 -25.34
CA ILE A 186 8.50 9.42 -26.16
C ILE A 186 9.97 9.87 -26.10
N PRO A 187 10.61 10.25 -27.22
CA PRO A 187 11.97 10.78 -27.18
C PRO A 187 11.98 12.16 -26.50
N TRP A 188 12.63 12.28 -25.35
CA TRP A 188 12.84 13.56 -24.66
C TRP A 188 14.14 14.22 -25.12
N SER A 189 14.28 15.53 -24.91
CA SER A 189 15.51 16.29 -25.24
C SER A 189 16.77 15.78 -24.53
N HIS A 190 16.63 14.99 -23.47
CA HIS A 190 17.71 14.30 -22.75
C HIS A 190 17.85 12.81 -23.11
N GLY A 191 17.18 12.34 -24.17
CA GLY A 191 17.17 10.95 -24.63
C GLY A 191 15.87 10.20 -24.27
N PRO A 192 15.65 8.98 -24.79
CA PRO A 192 14.57 8.13 -24.34
C PRO A 192 14.90 7.58 -22.93
N PHE A 193 14.03 7.82 -21.93
CA PHE A 193 14.25 7.32 -20.57
C PHE A 193 14.23 5.78 -20.46
N LEU A 194 13.77 5.09 -21.51
CA LEU A 194 13.73 3.63 -21.65
C LEU A 194 14.62 3.20 -22.83
N THR A 195 15.92 3.44 -22.74
CA THR A 195 16.88 2.69 -23.56
C THR A 195 17.29 1.43 -22.81
N GLY A 196 17.43 0.29 -23.48
CA GLY A 196 17.91 -0.98 -22.90
C GLY A 196 19.35 -0.94 -22.36
N GLY A 197 19.89 0.25 -22.07
CA GLY A 197 21.16 0.49 -21.41
C GLY A 197 21.01 0.42 -19.89
N TYR A 198 21.97 -0.25 -19.26
CA TYR A 198 22.07 -0.47 -17.82
C TYR A 198 22.63 0.78 -17.10
N THR A 199 22.12 1.97 -17.39
CA THR A 199 22.64 3.22 -16.82
C THR A 199 21.64 3.83 -15.84
N PHE A 200 22.08 3.88 -14.58
CA PHE A 200 21.36 4.43 -13.44
C PHE A 200 21.06 5.96 -13.51
N GLY A 201 21.41 6.63 -14.60
CA GLY A 201 21.24 8.08 -14.79
C GLY A 201 19.85 8.52 -15.26
N ASP A 202 19.17 7.72 -16.09
CA ASP A 202 17.92 8.16 -16.75
C ASP A 202 16.64 7.64 -16.05
N THR A 203 16.74 6.49 -15.36
CA THR A 203 15.71 5.88 -14.51
C THR A 203 15.22 6.74 -13.32
N PRO A 204 16.05 7.52 -12.60
CA PRO A 204 15.57 8.32 -11.46
C PRO A 204 14.61 9.42 -11.89
N MET A 205 14.80 10.05 -13.05
CA MET A 205 13.89 11.08 -13.58
C MET A 205 12.48 10.53 -13.80
N TYR A 206 12.37 9.32 -14.37
CA TYR A 206 11.09 8.63 -14.50
C TYR A 206 10.41 8.44 -13.14
N ASN A 207 11.16 7.98 -12.13
CA ASN A 207 10.61 7.77 -10.80
C ASN A 207 10.17 9.08 -10.12
N TYR A 208 10.90 10.18 -10.31
CA TYR A 208 10.49 11.51 -9.80
C TYR A 208 9.18 11.97 -10.45
N ILE A 209 9.09 11.91 -11.79
CA ILE A 209 7.86 12.25 -12.53
C ILE A 209 6.70 11.35 -12.09
N GLY A 210 6.95 10.05 -11.97
CA GLY A 210 5.96 9.08 -11.52
C GLY A 210 5.43 9.39 -10.12
N THR A 211 6.31 9.74 -9.16
CA THR A 211 5.86 10.11 -7.81
C THR A 211 5.00 11.38 -7.80
N ALA A 212 5.41 12.41 -8.55
CA ALA A 212 4.65 13.66 -8.68
C ALA A 212 3.27 13.43 -9.30
N PHE A 213 3.23 12.66 -10.39
CA PHE A 213 2.01 12.35 -11.11
C PHE A 213 1.04 11.55 -10.25
N CYS A 214 1.51 10.50 -9.58
CA CYS A 214 0.69 9.72 -8.65
C CYS A 214 0.17 10.57 -7.48
N GLY A 215 1.02 11.43 -6.90
CA GLY A 215 0.62 12.34 -5.82
C GLY A 215 -0.42 13.37 -6.27
N GLY A 216 -0.26 13.92 -7.48
CA GLY A 216 -1.22 14.84 -8.10
C GLY A 216 -2.56 14.17 -8.41
N LEU A 217 -2.55 12.96 -8.98
CA LEU A 217 -3.76 12.17 -9.19
C LEU A 217 -4.47 11.84 -7.89
N TRP A 218 -3.73 11.47 -6.85
CA TRP A 218 -4.30 11.23 -5.52
C TRP A 218 -5.02 12.49 -5.01
N LEU A 219 -4.38 13.66 -5.12
CA LEU A 219 -5.00 14.93 -4.72
C LEU A 219 -6.27 15.22 -5.53
N ILE A 220 -6.21 15.10 -6.86
CA ILE A 220 -7.35 15.36 -7.76
C ILE A 220 -8.52 14.42 -7.45
N LEU A 221 -8.25 13.13 -7.25
CA LEU A 221 -9.28 12.13 -6.95
C LEU A 221 -9.82 12.24 -5.52
N ALA A 222 -9.06 12.81 -4.59
CA ALA A 222 -9.52 13.06 -3.24
C ALA A 222 -10.49 14.26 -3.14
N ILE A 223 -10.35 15.29 -4.01
CA ILE A 223 -11.19 16.49 -3.98
C ILE A 223 -12.69 16.18 -4.07
N PRO A 224 -13.20 15.35 -5.00
CA PRO A 224 -14.61 14.99 -5.07
C PRO A 224 -15.16 14.43 -3.76
N TYR A 225 -14.38 13.59 -3.06
CA TYR A 225 -14.81 13.04 -1.79
C TYR A 225 -15.02 14.15 -0.75
N PHE A 226 -14.08 15.11 -0.64
CA PHE A 226 -14.19 16.19 0.33
C PHE A 226 -15.27 17.22 -0.03
N VAL A 227 -15.49 17.50 -1.32
CA VAL A 227 -16.46 18.50 -1.79
C VAL A 227 -17.90 17.98 -1.74
N PHE A 228 -18.13 16.73 -2.17
CA PHE A 228 -19.46 16.15 -2.27
C PHE A 228 -19.92 15.41 -1.00
N SER A 229 -19.07 15.30 0.03
CA SER A 229 -19.46 14.63 1.27
C SER A 229 -20.62 15.36 1.96
N PRO A 230 -21.74 14.67 2.28
CA PRO A 230 -22.91 15.30 2.88
C PRO A 230 -22.59 15.92 4.25
N LYS A 231 -22.74 17.25 4.35
CA LYS A 231 -22.49 18.00 5.59
C LYS A 231 -23.39 17.55 6.76
N GLY A 232 -24.51 16.88 6.51
CA GLY A 232 -25.46 16.47 7.55
C GLY A 232 -25.05 15.28 8.43
N ARG A 233 -24.01 14.51 8.05
CA ARG A 233 -23.62 13.30 8.78
C ARG A 233 -22.63 13.64 9.90
N ARG A 234 -23.11 13.75 11.14
CA ARG A 234 -22.28 13.94 12.35
C ARG A 234 -22.41 12.73 13.25
N GLY A 235 -21.28 12.25 13.77
CA GLY A 235 -21.27 11.30 14.88
C GLY A 235 -21.81 11.95 16.17
N PRO A 236 -21.96 11.16 17.25
CA PRO A 236 -22.25 11.72 18.57
C PRO A 236 -21.22 12.82 18.93
N PRO A 237 -21.63 13.83 19.72
CA PRO A 237 -20.71 14.87 20.17
C PRO A 237 -19.59 14.24 21.00
N PHE A 238 -18.38 14.76 20.81
CA PHE A 238 -17.23 14.34 21.61
C PHE A 238 -17.41 14.80 23.07
N PRO A 239 -17.13 13.96 24.08
CA PRO A 239 -17.24 14.36 25.49
C PRO A 239 -16.32 15.56 25.77
N THR A 240 -16.88 16.66 26.26
CA THR A 240 -16.22 17.99 26.31
C THR A 240 -15.07 18.10 27.31
N ASP A 241 -14.91 17.13 28.24
CA ASP A 241 -14.00 17.25 29.38
C ASP A 241 -12.73 16.38 29.27
N GLU A 242 -12.51 15.70 28.14
CA GLU A 242 -11.35 14.80 27.98
C GLU A 242 -10.39 15.24 26.86
N ASN A 243 -9.08 15.15 27.11
CA ASN A 243 -8.07 15.33 26.07
C ASN A 243 -8.20 14.25 25.00
N CYS A 244 -8.26 14.63 23.72
CA CYS A 244 -8.44 13.69 22.60
C CYS A 244 -7.41 12.54 22.59
N TRP A 245 -6.15 12.84 22.94
CA TRP A 245 -5.08 11.84 23.06
C TRP A 245 -5.30 10.86 24.20
N LYS A 246 -5.71 11.37 25.37
CA LYS A 246 -5.99 10.54 26.56
C LYS A 246 -7.21 9.66 26.32
N PHE A 247 -8.23 10.20 25.68
CA PHE A 247 -9.44 9.48 25.29
C PHE A 247 -9.14 8.29 24.36
N GLY A 248 -8.32 8.51 23.31
CA GLY A 248 -7.93 7.44 22.41
C GLY A 248 -7.18 6.30 23.09
N TRP A 249 -6.21 6.63 23.95
CA TRP A 249 -5.46 5.64 24.71
C TRP A 249 -6.34 4.90 25.73
N ASN A 250 -7.24 5.60 26.41
CA ASN A 250 -8.19 5.00 27.34
C ASN A 250 -9.11 4.00 26.62
N ASN A 251 -9.68 4.38 25.46
CA ASN A 251 -10.51 3.48 24.66
C ASN A 251 -9.74 2.24 24.20
N LEU A 252 -8.47 2.41 23.83
CA LEU A 252 -7.62 1.29 23.45
C LEU A 252 -7.42 0.33 24.65
N VAL A 253 -7.12 0.85 25.85
CA VAL A 253 -6.98 0.04 27.07
C VAL A 253 -8.30 -0.66 27.45
N LEU A 254 -9.43 0.03 27.33
CA LEU A 254 -10.75 -0.56 27.55
C LEU A 254 -11.04 -1.68 26.55
N ALA A 255 -10.75 -1.47 25.26
CA ALA A 255 -10.88 -2.49 24.24
C ALA A 255 -10.01 -3.72 24.54
N PHE A 256 -8.78 -3.53 25.02
CA PHE A 256 -7.90 -4.61 25.46
C PHE A 256 -8.43 -5.36 26.68
N ARG A 257 -9.11 -4.67 27.60
CA ARG A 257 -9.74 -5.30 28.77
C ARG A 257 -10.89 -6.23 28.37
N ASP A 258 -11.65 -5.86 27.35
CA ASP A 258 -12.79 -6.63 26.84
C ASP A 258 -12.41 -7.78 25.89
N VAL A 259 -11.12 -7.93 25.54
CA VAL A 259 -10.60 -9.02 24.69
C VAL A 259 -11.01 -10.41 25.19
N ARG A 260 -11.06 -10.61 26.52
CA ARG A 260 -11.43 -11.91 27.11
C ARG A 260 -12.90 -12.26 26.90
N HIS A 261 -13.77 -11.28 26.74
CA HIS A 261 -15.19 -11.49 26.48
C HIS A 261 -15.41 -11.88 25.01
N TYR A 262 -14.72 -11.20 24.08
CA TYR A 262 -14.84 -11.42 22.63
C TYR A 262 -13.67 -12.21 22.04
N ARG A 263 -13.36 -13.39 22.60
CA ARG A 263 -12.16 -14.18 22.21
C ARG A 263 -12.09 -14.51 20.71
N GLN A 264 -13.22 -14.83 20.08
CA GLN A 264 -13.25 -15.18 18.65
C GLN A 264 -12.99 -13.96 17.76
N LEU A 265 -13.54 -12.80 18.12
CA LEU A 265 -13.28 -11.54 17.42
C LEU A 265 -11.80 -11.16 17.53
N PHE A 266 -11.22 -11.28 18.73
CA PHE A 266 -9.80 -10.98 18.92
C PHE A 266 -8.89 -11.92 18.11
N LYS A 267 -9.17 -13.23 18.10
CA LYS A 267 -8.43 -14.18 17.25
C LYS A 267 -8.50 -13.79 15.77
N PHE A 268 -9.66 -13.36 15.30
CA PHE A 268 -9.84 -12.89 13.92
C PHE A 268 -9.02 -11.62 13.65
N ILE A 269 -9.08 -10.61 14.52
CA ILE A 269 -8.32 -9.36 14.36
C ILE A 269 -6.82 -9.64 14.38
N LEU A 270 -6.34 -10.48 15.30
CA LEU A 270 -4.92 -10.86 15.38
C LEU A 270 -4.47 -11.61 14.12
N ALA A 271 -5.28 -12.55 13.62
CA ALA A 271 -4.98 -13.24 12.37
C ALA A 271 -4.95 -12.29 11.17
N ASN A 272 -5.91 -11.34 11.11
CA ASN A 272 -5.96 -10.33 10.06
C ASN A 272 -4.77 -9.36 10.14
N PHE A 273 -4.33 -8.99 11.35
CA PHE A 273 -3.14 -8.17 11.57
C PHE A 273 -1.88 -8.88 11.06
N LEU A 274 -1.66 -10.13 11.49
CA LEU A 274 -0.50 -10.93 11.05
C LEU A 274 -0.51 -11.15 9.53
N PHE A 275 -1.68 -11.38 8.95
CA PHE A 275 -1.83 -11.54 7.51
C PHE A 275 -1.50 -10.24 6.75
N GLY A 276 -2.04 -9.09 7.19
CA GLY A 276 -1.75 -7.80 6.58
C GLY A 276 -0.25 -7.44 6.64
N ASP A 277 0.37 -7.67 7.80
CA ASP A 277 1.81 -7.46 8.00
C ASP A 277 2.65 -8.38 7.09
N ALA A 278 2.28 -9.66 6.98
CA ALA A 278 2.95 -10.60 6.09
C ALA A 278 2.85 -10.19 4.60
N VAL A 279 1.67 -9.78 4.13
CA VAL A 279 1.48 -9.35 2.73
C VAL A 279 2.31 -8.10 2.44
N THR A 280 2.24 -7.09 3.30
CA THR A 280 3.01 -5.84 3.10
C THR A 280 4.51 -6.10 3.08
N THR A 281 5.01 -6.99 3.95
CA THR A 281 6.42 -7.39 3.97
C THR A 281 6.83 -8.14 2.70
N ILE A 282 6.00 -9.06 2.21
CA ILE A 282 6.23 -9.78 0.94
C ILE A 282 6.37 -8.79 -0.22
N ASP A 283 5.45 -7.84 -0.34
CA ASP A 283 5.46 -6.84 -1.42
C ASP A 283 6.73 -5.97 -1.38
N GLN A 284 7.19 -5.61 -0.19
CA GLN A 284 8.38 -4.79 -0.01
C GLN A 284 9.68 -5.54 -0.29
N MET A 285 9.81 -6.76 0.26
CA MET A 285 10.96 -7.62 -0.03
C MET A 285 11.05 -7.88 -1.53
N MET A 286 9.91 -8.15 -2.17
CA MET A 286 9.90 -8.34 -3.61
C MET A 286 10.27 -7.07 -4.38
N SER A 287 9.81 -5.89 -3.95
CA SER A 287 10.22 -4.62 -4.58
C SER A 287 11.73 -4.40 -4.50
N ILE A 288 12.40 -4.82 -3.42
CA ILE A 288 13.86 -4.73 -3.26
C ILE A 288 14.54 -5.73 -4.20
N VAL A 289 14.14 -7.00 -4.16
CA VAL A 289 14.71 -8.08 -4.99
C VAL A 289 14.49 -7.79 -6.48
N GLN A 290 13.31 -7.29 -6.87
CA GLN A 290 13.01 -6.88 -8.23
C GLN A 290 13.92 -5.73 -8.69
N GLY A 291 14.18 -4.74 -7.81
CA GLY A 291 15.12 -3.65 -8.07
C GLY A 291 16.54 -4.17 -8.34
N GLU A 292 17.05 -5.03 -7.45
CA GLU A 292 18.40 -5.60 -7.56
C GLU A 292 18.56 -6.50 -8.81
N LEU A 293 17.63 -7.44 -9.04
CA LEU A 293 17.70 -8.41 -10.15
C LEU A 293 17.43 -7.79 -11.52
N SER A 294 16.61 -6.74 -11.57
CA SER A 294 16.32 -6.06 -12.83
C SER A 294 17.40 -5.03 -13.19
N HIS A 295 18.47 -4.92 -12.39
CA HIS A 295 19.45 -3.84 -12.45
C HIS A 295 18.76 -2.46 -12.51
N PHE A 296 17.64 -2.32 -11.80
CA PHE A 296 16.80 -1.14 -11.79
C PHE A 296 16.27 -0.71 -13.18
N SER A 297 16.18 -1.63 -14.14
CA SER A 297 15.54 -1.36 -15.42
C SER A 297 14.09 -0.92 -15.20
N THR A 298 13.83 0.33 -15.56
CA THR A 298 12.48 0.92 -15.52
C THR A 298 11.54 0.14 -16.44
N GLU A 299 12.01 -0.35 -17.58
CA GLU A 299 11.18 -1.09 -18.55
C GLU A 299 10.63 -2.38 -17.93
N ASN A 300 11.48 -3.20 -17.33
CA ASN A 300 11.05 -4.45 -16.70
C ASN A 300 10.11 -4.20 -15.53
N THR A 301 10.39 -3.18 -14.72
CA THR A 301 9.55 -2.81 -13.57
C THR A 301 8.15 -2.38 -14.01
N VAL A 302 8.08 -1.54 -15.04
CA VAL A 302 6.81 -1.03 -15.59
C VAL A 302 6.01 -2.14 -16.24
N LEU A 303 6.64 -3.01 -17.04
CA LEU A 303 5.94 -4.13 -17.69
C LEU A 303 5.42 -5.16 -16.68
N MET A 304 6.22 -5.49 -15.65
CA MET A 304 5.76 -6.33 -14.54
C MET A 304 4.59 -5.70 -13.78
N GLY A 305 4.61 -4.38 -13.58
CA GLY A 305 3.49 -3.64 -12.99
C GLY A 305 2.21 -3.69 -13.84
N ILE A 306 2.31 -3.50 -15.16
CA ILE A 306 1.16 -3.66 -16.06
C ILE A 306 0.58 -5.07 -15.97
N MET A 307 1.44 -6.09 -15.97
CA MET A 307 1.00 -7.47 -15.84
C MET A 307 0.31 -7.75 -14.49
N TYR A 308 0.86 -7.22 -13.39
CA TYR A 308 0.22 -7.28 -12.07
C TYR A 308 -1.18 -6.65 -12.12
N GLY A 309 -1.33 -5.47 -12.72
CA GLY A 309 -2.61 -4.77 -12.87
C GLY A 309 -3.64 -5.58 -13.67
N VAL A 310 -3.23 -6.16 -14.81
CA VAL A 310 -4.09 -7.03 -15.63
C VAL A 310 -4.49 -8.28 -14.84
N ALA A 311 -3.53 -8.96 -14.22
CA ALA A 311 -3.77 -10.15 -13.41
C ALA A 311 -4.72 -9.87 -12.24
N SER A 312 -4.60 -8.69 -11.63
CA SER A 312 -5.47 -8.21 -10.55
C SER A 312 -6.92 -8.05 -10.98
N ILE A 313 -7.18 -7.42 -12.13
CA ILE A 313 -8.54 -7.26 -12.67
C ILE A 313 -9.12 -8.63 -13.02
N CYS A 314 -8.35 -9.47 -13.70
CA CYS A 314 -8.75 -10.83 -14.04
C CYS A 314 -9.07 -11.67 -12.79
N GLY A 315 -8.22 -11.61 -11.76
CA GLY A 315 -8.42 -12.29 -10.48
C GLY A 315 -9.69 -11.83 -9.78
N CYS A 316 -9.92 -10.51 -9.69
CA CYS A 316 -11.15 -9.96 -9.10
C CYS A 316 -12.41 -10.44 -9.81
N LEU A 317 -12.43 -10.42 -11.15
CA LEU A 317 -13.56 -10.89 -11.94
C LEU A 317 -13.77 -12.41 -11.79
N PHE A 318 -12.68 -13.18 -11.79
CA PHE A 318 -12.71 -14.63 -11.62
C PHE A 318 -13.28 -15.03 -10.26
N PHE A 319 -12.77 -14.46 -9.16
CA PHE A 319 -13.25 -14.77 -7.81
C PHE A 319 -14.67 -14.23 -7.57
N LEU A 320 -15.04 -13.10 -8.18
CA LEU A 320 -16.41 -12.61 -8.15
C LEU A 320 -17.35 -13.57 -8.89
N TRP A 321 -16.98 -14.03 -10.09
CA TRP A 321 -17.74 -15.03 -10.84
C TRP A 321 -17.89 -16.33 -10.04
N LEU A 322 -16.79 -16.84 -9.47
CA LEU A 322 -16.77 -18.07 -8.68
C LEU A 322 -17.67 -17.94 -7.44
N SER A 323 -17.61 -16.79 -6.77
CA SER A 323 -18.44 -16.52 -5.60
C SER A 323 -19.93 -16.44 -5.91
N ARG A 324 -20.32 -15.94 -7.09
CA ARG A 324 -21.72 -15.92 -7.53
C ARG A 324 -22.19 -17.29 -7.99
N ARG A 325 -21.36 -18.02 -8.73
CA ARG A 325 -21.71 -19.33 -9.30
C ARG A 325 -21.88 -20.39 -8.21
N TYR A 326 -20.97 -20.44 -7.25
CA TYR A 326 -20.94 -21.47 -6.20
C TYR A 326 -21.44 -20.99 -4.84
N ARG A 327 -21.93 -19.74 -4.73
CA ARG A 327 -22.37 -19.11 -3.46
C ARG A 327 -21.36 -19.29 -2.31
N TRP A 328 -20.08 -19.10 -2.62
CA TRP A 328 -19.01 -19.27 -1.63
C TRP A 328 -19.17 -18.31 -0.46
N THR A 329 -19.01 -18.84 0.75
CA THR A 329 -18.92 -18.05 1.96
C THR A 329 -17.67 -17.15 1.94
N SER A 330 -17.72 -16.01 2.61
CA SER A 330 -16.56 -15.11 2.71
C SER A 330 -15.36 -15.81 3.38
N LYS A 331 -15.62 -16.75 4.30
CA LYS A 331 -14.59 -17.55 4.97
C LYS A 331 -13.80 -18.43 4.01
N THR A 332 -14.46 -19.13 3.08
CA THR A 332 -13.74 -20.00 2.12
C THR A 332 -12.92 -19.18 1.15
N SER A 333 -13.44 -18.03 0.69
CA SER A 333 -12.67 -17.10 -0.12
C SER A 333 -11.40 -16.65 0.61
N LEU A 334 -11.53 -16.19 1.86
CA LEU A 334 -10.39 -15.74 2.67
C LEU A 334 -9.34 -16.85 2.87
N LEU A 335 -9.76 -18.09 3.14
CA LEU A 335 -8.83 -19.22 3.29
C LEU A 335 -8.06 -19.56 2.01
N VAL A 336 -8.71 -19.50 0.84
CA VAL A 336 -8.06 -19.77 -0.45
C VAL A 336 -7.00 -18.72 -0.77
N HIS A 337 -7.29 -17.45 -0.50
CA HIS A 337 -6.31 -16.39 -0.77
C HIS A 337 -5.16 -16.47 0.25
N LEU A 338 -5.45 -16.74 1.52
CA LEU A 338 -4.43 -16.91 2.56
C LEU A 338 -3.48 -18.08 2.25
N SER A 339 -4.01 -19.23 1.77
CA SER A 339 -3.16 -20.35 1.36
C SER A 339 -2.36 -20.02 0.10
N ALA A 340 -2.94 -19.33 -0.87
CA ALA A 340 -2.24 -18.92 -2.10
C ALA A 340 -1.11 -17.92 -1.82
N THR A 341 -1.31 -16.98 -0.91
CA THR A 341 -0.27 -16.02 -0.51
C THR A 341 0.83 -16.69 0.31
N ALA A 342 0.49 -17.68 1.16
CA ALA A 342 1.49 -18.43 1.94
C ALA A 342 2.45 -19.27 1.08
N LEU A 343 2.09 -19.60 -0.16
CA LEU A 343 2.98 -20.30 -1.10
C LEU A 343 4.16 -19.42 -1.57
N ILE A 344 4.00 -18.10 -1.58
CA ILE A 344 5.06 -17.15 -1.99
C ILE A 344 6.30 -17.25 -1.09
N PRO A 345 6.20 -17.09 0.25
CA PRO A 345 7.36 -17.21 1.12
C PRO A 345 7.91 -18.64 1.16
N LEU A 346 7.08 -19.67 1.01
CA LEU A 346 7.55 -21.05 0.84
C LEU A 346 8.43 -21.19 -0.41
N TRP A 347 8.01 -20.60 -1.53
CA TRP A 347 8.81 -20.55 -2.76
C TRP A 347 10.12 -19.78 -2.58
N GLY A 348 10.08 -18.62 -1.91
CA GLY A 348 11.27 -17.84 -1.59
C GLY A 348 12.25 -18.60 -0.70
N SER A 349 11.76 -19.36 0.29
CA SER A 349 12.60 -20.12 1.21
C SER A 349 13.40 -21.24 0.52
N MET A 350 12.88 -21.80 -0.58
CA MET A 350 13.62 -22.78 -1.39
C MET A 350 14.89 -22.20 -2.02
N GLY A 351 14.97 -20.87 -2.18
CA GLY A 351 16.16 -20.16 -2.69
C GLY A 351 17.33 -20.05 -1.72
N ILE A 352 17.13 -20.45 -0.46
CA ILE A 352 18.21 -20.59 0.53
C ILE A 352 19.06 -21.82 0.20
N TRP A 353 18.43 -22.91 -0.26
CA TRP A 353 19.10 -24.19 -0.53
C TRP A 353 19.37 -24.44 -2.02
N SER A 354 18.65 -23.79 -2.92
CA SER A 354 18.81 -23.94 -4.37
C SER A 354 19.46 -22.72 -5.01
N THR A 355 20.38 -22.97 -5.94
CA THR A 355 21.03 -21.92 -6.77
C THR A 355 20.23 -21.54 -8.01
N LYS A 356 19.17 -22.30 -8.36
CA LYS A 356 18.36 -22.09 -9.58
C LYS A 356 16.93 -21.62 -9.32
N ILE A 357 16.39 -21.83 -8.13
CA ILE A 357 14.98 -21.57 -7.79
C ILE A 357 14.94 -20.67 -6.57
N GLY A 358 14.02 -19.71 -6.52
CA GLY A 358 13.74 -18.88 -5.34
C GLY A 358 14.07 -17.41 -5.52
N PHE A 359 13.50 -16.79 -6.55
CA PHE A 359 13.69 -15.36 -6.88
C PHE A 359 15.15 -15.01 -7.14
N ARG A 360 15.80 -15.78 -8.00
CA ARG A 360 17.15 -15.49 -8.51
C ARG A 360 17.16 -15.14 -9.98
N THR A 361 16.06 -15.41 -10.69
CA THR A 361 15.95 -15.20 -12.13
C THR A 361 14.80 -14.26 -12.47
N THR A 362 14.94 -13.52 -13.57
CA THR A 362 13.91 -12.59 -14.05
C THR A 362 12.55 -13.26 -14.30
N PRO A 363 12.45 -14.46 -14.92
CA PRO A 363 11.17 -15.16 -15.14
C PRO A 363 10.39 -15.47 -13.86
N GLU A 364 11.08 -15.73 -12.74
CA GLU A 364 10.41 -15.95 -11.44
C GLU A 364 9.71 -14.70 -10.93
N LEU A 365 10.27 -13.51 -11.20
CA LEU A 365 9.64 -12.23 -10.86
C LEU A 365 8.39 -11.96 -11.69
N TRP A 366 8.39 -12.36 -12.97
CA TRP A 366 7.19 -12.32 -13.81
C TRP A 366 6.12 -13.26 -13.27
N LEU A 367 6.47 -14.50 -12.94
CA LEU A 367 5.53 -15.45 -12.34
C LEU A 367 4.93 -14.92 -11.04
N PHE A 368 5.76 -14.31 -10.17
CA PHE A 368 5.28 -13.66 -8.95
C PHE A 368 4.30 -12.53 -9.25
N SER A 369 4.63 -11.63 -10.18
CA SER A 369 3.77 -10.47 -10.47
C SER A 369 2.38 -10.90 -10.95
N LEU A 370 2.32 -11.99 -11.74
CA LEU A 370 1.07 -12.59 -12.17
C LEU A 370 0.33 -13.28 -11.00
N TRP A 371 1.03 -14.06 -10.18
CA TRP A 371 0.45 -14.76 -9.03
C TRP A 371 -0.09 -13.80 -7.97
N ALA A 372 0.71 -12.80 -7.58
CA ALA A 372 0.36 -11.80 -6.58
C ALA A 372 -0.84 -10.96 -7.05
N GLY A 373 -0.86 -10.53 -8.32
CA GLY A 373 -2.00 -9.84 -8.90
C GLY A 373 -3.28 -10.69 -8.84
N PHE A 374 -3.20 -11.95 -9.29
CA PHE A 374 -4.38 -12.81 -9.38
C PHE A 374 -4.94 -13.24 -8.01
N PHE A 375 -4.09 -13.63 -7.07
CA PHE A 375 -4.49 -14.24 -5.80
C PHE A 375 -4.46 -13.31 -4.59
N THR A 376 -3.63 -12.26 -4.59
CA THR A 376 -3.47 -11.41 -3.39
C THR A 376 -4.29 -10.13 -3.50
N SER A 377 -4.38 -9.52 -4.69
CA SER A 377 -5.15 -8.29 -4.88
C SER A 377 -6.65 -8.36 -4.51
N PRO A 378 -7.41 -9.45 -4.80
CA PRO A 378 -8.86 -9.46 -4.55
C PRO A 378 -9.29 -9.41 -3.08
N LEU A 379 -8.34 -9.53 -2.15
CA LEU A 379 -8.58 -9.44 -0.70
C LEU A 379 -8.60 -8.00 -0.16
N TRP A 380 -8.02 -7.05 -0.90
CA TRP A 380 -7.79 -5.70 -0.42
C TRP A 380 -9.05 -4.82 -0.37
#